data_AF-A0A7R9TVY3-F1
#
_entry.id   AF-A0A7R9TVY3-F1
#
_cell.length_a   1.000
_cell.length_b   1.000
_cell.length_c   1.000
_cell.angle_alpha   90.00
_cell.angle_beta   90.00
_cell.angle_gamma   90.00
#
_symmetry.space_group_name_H-M   'P 1'
#
loop_
_entity.id
_entity.type
_entity.pdbx_description
1 polymer ?
#
loop_
_entity_poly.entity_id
_entity_poly.type
_entity_poly.pdbx_seq_one_letter_code
_entity_poly.pdbx_strand_id
1 'polypeptide(L)'
;ELQDCLVKLLAPDVVPEGAPGFGLSSDHCELLREAMAQYPRASANPSYARERHPDEWCKFFLPGLRRVLEPNALRVYNKIGQAYGHTCDNAYIVDVETGRGFFLAATVYTNANGVLNDDAYEYGQ
;
A
#
# COMPACT_ATOMS: atom_id res chain seq x y z
N GLU A 1 -3.33 12.40 -8.09
CA GLU A 1 -4.47 11.87 -7.31
C GLU A 1 -4.10 10.83 -6.24
N LEU A 2 -3.92 9.53 -6.52
CA LEU A 2 -3.76 8.51 -5.45
C LEU A 2 -2.56 8.78 -4.53
N GLN A 3 -1.45 9.20 -5.12
CA GLN A 3 -0.23 9.51 -4.37
C GLN A 3 -0.39 10.75 -3.49
N ASP A 4 -1.08 11.77 -3.99
CA ASP A 4 -1.35 12.98 -3.20
C ASP A 4 -2.22 12.65 -1.99
N CYS A 5 -3.17 11.71 -2.13
CA CYS A 5 -3.97 11.26 -1.01
C CYS A 5 -3.15 10.57 0.07
N LEU A 6 -2.20 9.73 -0.35
CA LEU A 6 -1.32 9.03 0.58
C LEU A 6 -0.40 10.01 1.33
N VAL A 7 0.19 10.97 0.60
CA VAL A 7 1.04 12.02 1.17
C VAL A 7 0.25 12.85 2.17
N LYS A 8 -0.95 13.32 1.81
CA LYS A 8 -1.81 14.11 2.72
C LYS A 8 -2.17 13.38 4.02
N LEU A 9 -2.37 12.06 3.95
CA LEU A 9 -2.74 11.26 5.13
C LEU A 9 -1.52 10.90 6.00
N LEU A 10 -0.37 10.63 5.39
CA LEU A 10 0.77 10.01 6.08
C LEU A 10 1.94 10.95 6.37
N ALA A 11 2.08 12.03 5.61
CA ALA A 11 3.08 13.07 5.78
C ALA A 11 2.43 14.46 5.60
N PRO A 12 1.50 14.86 6.49
CA PRO A 12 0.82 16.14 6.38
C PRO A 12 1.77 17.35 6.47
N ASP A 13 2.95 17.16 7.05
CA ASP A 13 4.02 18.14 7.18
C ASP A 13 4.70 18.53 5.85
N VAL A 14 4.59 17.68 4.81
CA VAL A 14 5.12 18.00 3.47
C VAL A 14 4.04 18.57 2.53
N VAL A 15 2.81 18.71 3.00
CA VAL A 15 1.70 19.27 2.22
C VAL A 15 1.78 20.80 2.26
N PRO A 16 1.64 21.49 1.10
CA PRO A 16 1.64 22.95 1.08
C PRO A 16 0.60 23.57 2.00
N GLU A 17 0.97 24.67 2.66
CA GLU A 17 0.06 25.42 3.52
C GLU A 17 -1.17 25.90 2.73
N GLY A 18 -2.36 25.73 3.32
CA GLY A 18 -3.63 26.07 2.67
C GLY A 18 -4.16 25.02 1.68
N ALA A 19 -3.45 23.91 1.45
CA ALA A 19 -4.00 22.82 0.65
C ALA A 19 -5.27 22.23 1.31
N PRO A 20 -6.32 21.93 0.52
CA PRO A 20 -7.52 21.33 1.07
C PRO A 20 -7.23 19.94 1.61
N GLY A 21 -7.53 19.74 2.89
CA GLY A 21 -7.55 18.44 3.54
C GLY A 21 -8.80 17.64 3.20
N PHE A 22 -8.94 16.46 3.81
CA PHE A 22 -10.09 15.57 3.59
C PHE A 22 -11.31 15.85 4.47
N GLY A 23 -11.19 16.77 5.44
CA GLY A 23 -12.25 16.99 6.44
C GLY A 23 -12.47 15.78 7.37
N LEU A 24 -11.46 14.93 7.54
CA LEU A 24 -11.49 13.77 8.44
C LEU A 24 -11.14 14.20 9.87
N SER A 25 -11.76 13.56 10.86
CA SER A 25 -11.33 13.67 12.26
C SER A 25 -9.98 12.97 12.47
N SER A 26 -9.33 13.24 13.60
CA SER A 26 -8.16 12.49 14.05
C SER A 26 -8.40 10.99 14.02
N ASP A 27 -9.55 10.56 14.54
CA ASP A 27 -9.89 9.14 14.71
C ASP A 27 -10.07 8.45 13.34
N HIS A 28 -10.66 9.15 12.36
CA HIS A 28 -10.76 8.64 11.00
C HIS A 28 -9.38 8.56 10.32
N CYS A 29 -8.51 9.54 10.53
CA CYS A 29 -7.14 9.49 10.03
C CYS A 29 -6.38 8.31 10.63
N GLU A 30 -6.47 8.11 11.95
CA GLU A 30 -5.83 6.99 12.64
C GLU A 30 -6.36 5.63 12.15
N LEU A 31 -7.68 5.49 12.00
CA LEU A 31 -8.31 4.30 11.43
C LEU A 31 -7.74 3.97 10.05
N LEU A 32 -7.62 4.96 9.16
CA LEU A 32 -7.06 4.76 7.83
C LEU A 32 -5.58 4.36 7.91
N ARG A 33 -4.79 5.04 8.74
CA ARG A 33 -3.35 4.73 8.91
C ARG A 33 -3.14 3.31 9.41
N GLU A 34 -3.95 2.86 10.38
CA GLU A 34 -3.92 1.49 10.89
C GLU A 34 -4.28 0.50 9.78
N ALA A 35 -5.42 0.70 9.11
CA ALA A 35 -5.88 -0.19 8.05
C ALA A 35 -4.86 -0.32 6.91
N MET A 36 -4.22 0.78 6.52
CA MET A 36 -3.21 0.78 5.45
C MET A 36 -1.90 0.08 5.86
N ALA A 37 -1.55 0.07 7.15
CA ALA A 37 -0.37 -0.62 7.65
C ALA A 37 -0.61 -2.11 7.94
N GLN A 38 -1.85 -2.49 8.21
CA GLN A 38 -2.22 -3.81 8.73
C GLN A 38 -1.85 -4.94 7.76
N TYR A 39 -1.36 -6.06 8.30
CA TYR A 39 -1.24 -7.32 7.58
C TYR A 39 -2.57 -8.11 7.64
N PRO A 40 -2.91 -8.96 6.66
CA PRO A 40 -4.16 -9.72 6.69
C PRO A 40 -4.38 -10.50 8.00
N ARG A 41 -3.33 -11.16 8.50
CA ARG A 41 -3.38 -11.92 9.78
C ARG A 41 -3.71 -11.08 11.02
N ALA A 42 -3.53 -9.77 10.95
CA ALA A 42 -3.80 -8.87 12.07
C ALA A 42 -5.23 -8.31 12.04
N SER A 43 -5.99 -8.57 10.96
CA SER A 43 -7.39 -8.17 10.90
C SER A 43 -8.26 -9.10 11.74
N ALA A 44 -9.03 -8.51 12.66
CA ALA A 44 -9.96 -9.24 13.51
C ALA A 44 -11.33 -9.46 12.85
N ASN A 45 -11.75 -8.54 11.97
CA ASN A 45 -13.01 -8.62 11.25
C ASN A 45 -12.94 -7.88 9.89
N PRO A 46 -13.05 -8.59 8.76
CA PRO A 46 -13.07 -10.05 8.66
C PRO A 46 -11.70 -10.66 9.04
N SER A 47 -11.71 -11.91 9.52
CA SER A 47 -10.47 -12.63 9.81
C SER A 47 -9.94 -13.33 8.55
N TYR A 48 -8.63 -13.21 8.29
CA TYR A 48 -7.98 -13.79 7.11
C TYR A 48 -6.98 -14.89 7.49
N ALA A 49 -7.21 -16.11 7.00
CA ALA A 49 -6.28 -17.22 7.18
C ALA A 49 -4.98 -16.99 6.39
N ARG A 50 -3.83 -17.19 7.05
CA ARG A 50 -2.50 -16.88 6.50
C ARG A 50 -2.15 -17.70 5.27
N GLU A 51 -2.64 -18.93 5.20
CA GLU A 51 -2.41 -19.86 4.08
C GLU A 51 -3.01 -19.33 2.78
N ARG A 52 -4.06 -18.52 2.86
CA ARG A 52 -4.73 -17.88 1.72
C ARG A 52 -4.33 -16.41 1.55
N HIS A 53 -4.00 -15.73 2.65
CA HIS A 53 -3.68 -14.30 2.67
C HIS A 53 -2.38 -14.09 3.45
N PRO A 54 -1.21 -14.33 2.83
CA PRO A 54 0.07 -14.04 3.46
C PRO A 54 0.25 -12.52 3.65
N ASP A 55 1.28 -12.09 4.38
CA ASP A 55 1.47 -10.67 4.72
C ASP A 55 1.63 -9.77 3.50
N GLU A 56 2.23 -10.31 2.45
CA GLU A 56 2.49 -9.66 1.18
C GLU A 56 1.27 -9.58 0.26
N TRP A 57 0.14 -10.23 0.61
CA TRP A 57 -1.04 -10.37 -0.25
C TRP A 57 -1.50 -9.05 -0.88
N CYS A 58 -1.47 -7.95 -0.12
CA CYS A 58 -1.76 -6.60 -0.62
C CYS A 58 -0.60 -5.64 -0.32
N LYS A 59 0.65 -6.12 -0.26
CA LYS A 59 1.85 -5.33 0.00
C LYS A 59 2.96 -5.77 -0.95
N PHE A 60 2.87 -5.35 -2.21
CA PHE A 60 3.66 -5.89 -3.31
C PHE A 60 5.14 -5.55 -3.22
N PHE A 61 5.52 -4.46 -2.54
CA PHE A 61 6.92 -4.16 -2.25
C PHE A 61 7.52 -5.01 -1.11
N LEU A 62 6.69 -5.61 -0.23
CA LEU A 62 7.15 -6.27 0.99
C LEU A 62 8.13 -7.44 0.74
N PRO A 63 7.93 -8.32 -0.25
CA PRO A 63 8.88 -9.39 -0.55
C PRO A 63 10.27 -8.87 -0.92
N GLY A 64 10.34 -7.78 -1.70
CA GLY A 64 11.60 -7.16 -2.08
C GLY A 64 12.32 -6.53 -0.89
N LEU A 65 11.58 -5.81 -0.05
CA LEU A 65 12.11 -5.18 1.17
C LEU A 65 12.67 -6.24 2.15
N ARG A 66 11.96 -7.34 2.36
CA ARG A 66 12.39 -8.44 3.26
C ARG A 66 13.63 -9.19 2.79
N ARG A 67 14.05 -9.06 1.53
CA ARG A 67 15.30 -9.67 1.04
C ARG A 67 16.54 -8.92 1.50
N VAL A 68 16.40 -7.65 1.86
CA VAL A 68 17.54 -6.75 2.14
C VAL A 68 17.48 -6.11 3.54
N LEU A 69 16.38 -6.32 4.28
CA LEU A 69 16.15 -5.75 5.60
C LEU A 69 15.60 -6.80 6.57
N GLU A 70 15.88 -6.60 7.86
CA GLU A 70 15.38 -7.46 8.92
C GLU A 70 13.84 -7.50 8.96
N PRO A 71 13.23 -8.66 9.30
CA PRO A 71 11.78 -8.74 9.46
C PRO A 71 11.27 -7.71 10.49
N ASN A 72 10.19 -7.01 10.14
CA ASN A 72 9.55 -5.98 10.96
C ASN A 72 10.38 -4.71 11.20
N ALA A 73 11.54 -4.54 10.55
CA ALA A 73 12.28 -3.28 10.60
C ALA A 73 11.52 -2.12 9.94
N LEU A 74 10.65 -2.46 8.97
CA LEU A 74 9.85 -1.50 8.23
C LEU A 74 8.35 -1.66 8.52
N ARG A 75 7.65 -0.52 8.53
CA ARG A 75 6.21 -0.43 8.43
C ARG A 75 5.83 0.12 7.05
N VAL A 76 4.94 -0.59 6.37
CA VAL A 76 4.50 -0.26 5.00
C VAL A 76 3.03 0.13 5.03
N TYR A 77 2.74 1.38 4.72
CA TYR A 77 1.39 1.88 4.51
C TYR A 77 1.15 1.95 3.01
N ASN A 78 0.11 1.30 2.48
CA ASN A 78 -0.07 1.32 1.03
C ASN A 78 -1.52 1.20 0.60
N LYS A 79 -1.73 1.48 -0.69
CA LYS A 79 -2.95 1.15 -1.41
C LYS A 79 -2.57 0.56 -2.76
N ILE A 80 -2.96 -0.70 -2.97
CA ILE A 80 -2.79 -1.39 -4.25
C ILE A 80 -3.96 -1.15 -5.20
N GLY A 81 -3.75 -1.45 -6.47
CA GLY A 81 -4.80 -1.57 -7.48
C GLY A 81 -4.42 -2.61 -8.53
N GLN A 82 -5.40 -3.41 -8.95
CA GLN A 82 -5.26 -4.31 -10.09
C GLN A 82 -6.50 -4.20 -10.98
N ALA A 83 -6.31 -3.78 -12.22
CA ALA A 83 -7.38 -3.65 -13.20
C ALA A 83 -6.81 -3.56 -14.61
N TYR A 84 -7.47 -4.21 -15.57
CA TYR A 84 -7.15 -4.10 -16.99
C TYR A 84 -5.66 -4.30 -17.32
N GLY A 85 -5.01 -5.28 -16.70
CA GLY A 85 -3.58 -5.59 -16.90
C GLY A 85 -2.64 -4.69 -16.11
N HIS A 86 -3.12 -3.64 -15.44
CA HIS A 86 -2.28 -2.81 -14.58
C HIS A 86 -2.23 -3.36 -13.16
N THR A 87 -1.02 -3.53 -12.62
CA THR A 87 -0.76 -3.74 -11.19
C THR A 87 -0.07 -2.50 -10.64
N CYS A 88 -0.67 -1.88 -9.63
CA CYS A 88 -0.15 -0.70 -8.96
C CYS A 88 0.05 -0.97 -7.47
N ASP A 89 1.15 -0.46 -6.92
CA ASP A 89 1.33 -0.29 -5.47
C ASP A 89 1.82 1.13 -5.20
N ASN A 90 1.10 1.82 -4.31
CA ASN A 90 1.43 3.16 -3.88
C ASN A 90 1.64 3.15 -2.37
N ALA A 91 2.88 3.34 -1.93
CA ALA A 91 3.30 3.04 -0.57
C ALA A 91 4.12 4.17 0.08
N TYR A 92 3.94 4.31 1.39
CA TYR A 92 4.84 5.01 2.29
C TYR A 92 5.50 3.98 3.19
N ILE A 93 6.83 3.94 3.14
CA ILE A 93 7.65 2.92 3.80
C ILE A 93 8.47 3.63 4.87
N VAL A 94 8.34 3.18 6.11
CA VAL A 94 8.93 3.84 7.29
C VAL A 94 9.76 2.84 8.07
N ASP A 95 10.99 3.23 8.39
CA ASP A 95 11.82 2.54 9.35
C ASP A 95 11.27 2.74 10.76
N VAL A 96 10.98 1.64 11.46
CA VAL A 96 10.28 1.67 12.75
C VAL A 96 11.15 2.25 13.87
N GLU A 97 12.47 2.11 13.78
CA GLU A 97 13.42 2.58 14.80
C GLU A 97 13.65 4.10 14.69
N THR A 98 13.91 4.58 13.47
CA THR A 98 14.31 5.96 13.22
C THR A 98 13.14 6.87 12.85
N GLY A 99 12.00 6.31 12.47
CA GLY A 99 10.84 7.04 11.95
C GLY A 99 11.06 7.66 10.57
N ARG A 100 12.23 7.46 9.95
CA ARG A 100 12.51 7.96 8.61
C ARG A 100 11.81 7.09 7.58
N GLY A 101 11.28 7.73 6.54
CA GLY A 101 10.56 7.02 5.50
C GLY A 101 10.63 7.68 4.15
N PHE A 102 10.15 6.97 3.14
CA PHE A 102 10.06 7.44 1.77
C PHE A 102 8.77 6.94 1.14
N PHE A 103 8.32 7.66 0.12
CA PHE A 103 7.22 7.21 -0.71
C PHE A 103 7.75 6.49 -1.95
N LEU A 104 7.09 5.41 -2.34
CA LEU A 104 7.40 4.63 -3.53
C LEU A 104 6.10 4.23 -4.22
N ALA A 105 6.01 4.52 -5.52
CA ALA A 105 4.90 4.14 -6.36
C ALA A 105 5.42 3.42 -7.60
N ALA A 106 4.75 2.34 -7.99
CA ALA A 106 5.03 1.64 -9.23
C ALA A 106 3.74 1.15 -9.87
N THR A 107 3.70 1.21 -11.21
CA THR A 107 2.67 0.60 -12.03
C THR A 107 3.34 -0.29 -13.05
N VAL A 108 2.95 -1.56 -13.09
CA VAL A 108 3.39 -2.54 -14.07
C VAL A 108 2.20 -2.94 -14.94
N TYR A 109 2.42 -3.08 -16.24
CA TYR A 109 1.39 -3.53 -17.17
C TYR A 109 1.72 -4.94 -17.68
N THR A 110 0.81 -5.87 -17.44
CA THR A 110 0.88 -7.29 -17.81
C THR A 110 -0.39 -7.63 -18.58
N ASN A 111 -0.32 -7.52 -19.90
CA ASN A 111 -1.38 -7.92 -20.82
C ASN A 111 -0.74 -8.36 -22.14
N ALA A 112 -0.25 -9.59 -22.19
CA ALA A 112 0.49 -10.08 -23.35
C ALA A 112 -0.39 -10.21 -24.60
N ASN A 113 -1.68 -10.54 -24.44
CA ASN A 113 -2.61 -10.74 -25.55
C ASN A 113 -3.19 -9.41 -26.11
N GLY A 114 -3.06 -8.30 -25.35
CA GLY A 114 -3.52 -6.97 -25.73
C GLY A 114 -5.05 -6.79 -25.73
N VAL A 115 -5.81 -7.78 -25.29
CA VAL A 115 -7.25 -7.74 -25.17
C VAL A 115 -7.58 -7.18 -23.79
N LEU A 116 -8.46 -6.19 -23.73
CA LEU A 116 -8.96 -5.67 -22.47
C LEU A 116 -10.30 -6.32 -22.16
N ASN A 117 -10.55 -6.52 -20.86
CA ASN A 117 -11.82 -7.02 -20.32
C ASN A 117 -12.15 -8.49 -20.69
N ASP A 118 -11.13 -9.32 -20.87
CA ASP A 118 -11.24 -10.78 -21.06
C ASP A 118 -10.82 -11.58 -19.80
N ASP A 119 -10.50 -10.88 -18.71
CA ASP A 119 -10.02 -11.41 -17.43
C ASP A 119 -8.71 -12.22 -17.51
N ALA A 120 -8.00 -12.16 -18.64
CA ALA A 120 -6.75 -12.87 -18.86
C ALA A 120 -5.55 -11.92 -18.72
N TYR A 121 -5.08 -11.72 -17.48
CA TYR A 121 -3.90 -10.88 -17.18
C TYR A 121 -2.84 -11.64 -16.38
N GLU A 122 -1.57 -11.36 -16.65
CA GLU A 122 -0.44 -12.05 -16.01
C GLU A 122 -0.05 -11.45 -14.64
N TYR A 123 -1.02 -11.14 -13.78
CA TYR A 123 -0.78 -10.50 -12.47
C TYR A 123 0.11 -11.30 -11.50
N GLY A 124 0.19 -12.62 -11.68
CA GLY A 124 0.98 -13.51 -10.83
C GLY A 124 2.27 -14.04 -11.46
N GLN A 125 2.65 -13.56 -12.65
CA GLN A 125 3.87 -14.00 -13.35
C GLN A 125 5.04 -13.06 -13.13
#